data_AF-A0A817HEC2-F1
#
_entry.id   AF-A0A817HEC2-F1
#
_cell.length_a   1.000
_cell.length_b   1.000
_cell.length_c   1.000
_cell.angle_alpha   90.00
_cell.angle_beta   90.00
_cell.angle_gamma   90.00
#
_symmetry.space_group_name_H-M   'P 1'
#
loop_
_entity.id
_entity.type
_entity.pdbx_description
1 polymer ?
#
loop_
_entity_poly.entity_id
_entity_poly.type
_entity_poly.pdbx_seq_one_letter_code
_entity_poly.pdbx_strand_id
1 'polypeptide(L)'
;MSVHFEIQPLDRSLGYMFIYKFNGTPHLNSSKINIDGWSLFCPLNLTKDGIYKYFIDNRKISHHKFIVFGLRELNSTEIDDFYQNTLISSSPPIIDEPLNFTSDYRLLIYTSGCYYLDEYNNWQSDGLWV
;
A
#
# COMPACT_ATOMS: atom_id res chain seq x y z
N MET A 1 -15.13 -4.91 -7.64
CA MET A 1 -14.73 -3.83 -6.69
C MET A 1 -13.22 -3.69 -6.65
N SER A 2 -12.70 -2.47 -6.53
CA SER A 2 -11.30 -2.10 -6.29
C SER A 2 -11.18 -1.25 -5.02
N VAL A 3 -9.99 -1.19 -4.41
CA VAL A 3 -9.70 -0.38 -3.20
C VAL A 3 -8.59 0.60 -3.50
N HIS A 4 -8.78 1.84 -3.08
CA HIS A 4 -7.82 2.93 -3.21
C HIS A 4 -7.40 3.42 -1.83
N PHE A 5 -6.12 3.67 -1.68
CA PHE A 5 -5.53 4.30 -0.52
C PHE A 5 -4.85 5.60 -0.95
N GLU A 6 -5.15 6.66 -0.23
CA GLU A 6 -4.49 7.95 -0.36
C GLU A 6 -3.89 8.33 0.99
N ILE A 7 -2.58 8.56 1.00
CA ILE A 7 -1.82 8.93 2.19
C ILE A 7 -1.22 10.31 1.94
N GLN A 8 -1.61 11.29 2.73
CA GLN A 8 -1.09 12.64 2.67
C GLN A 8 -0.25 12.91 3.92
N PRO A 9 1.09 12.90 3.83
CA PRO A 9 1.94 13.35 4.92
C PRO A 9 1.71 14.84 5.20
N LEU A 10 1.77 15.25 6.46
CA LEU A 10 1.87 16.67 6.80
C LEU A 10 3.29 17.21 6.54
N ASP A 11 4.32 16.38 6.69
CA ASP A 11 5.69 16.67 6.26
C ASP A 11 6.03 15.93 4.95
N ARG A 12 6.14 16.68 3.86
CA ARG A 12 6.39 16.15 2.51
C ARG A 12 7.77 15.50 2.32
N SER A 13 8.66 15.62 3.29
CA SER A 13 9.96 14.95 3.30
C SER A 13 9.90 13.51 3.86
N LEU A 14 8.77 13.09 4.42
CA LEU A 14 8.60 11.76 4.98
C LEU A 14 8.24 10.72 3.92
N GLY A 15 8.74 9.50 4.12
CA GLY A 15 8.35 8.32 3.38
C GLY A 15 7.61 7.32 4.28
N TYR A 16 6.89 6.39 3.66
CA TYR A 16 6.16 5.33 4.36
C TYR A 16 6.34 3.97 3.70
N MET A 17 6.42 2.93 4.52
CA MET A 17 6.14 1.57 4.10
C MET A 17 4.66 1.28 4.26
N PHE A 18 4.06 0.75 3.20
CA PHE A 18 2.73 0.19 3.21
C PHE A 18 2.78 -1.32 3.04
N ILE A 19 2.03 -2.04 3.85
CA ILE A 19 1.92 -3.50 3.78
C ILE A 19 0.47 -3.91 3.93
N TYR A 20 0.04 -4.96 3.25
CA TYR A 20 -1.31 -5.50 3.36
C TYR A 20 -1.37 -7.00 3.11
N LYS A 21 -2.42 -7.61 3.65
CA LYS A 21 -2.76 -9.01 3.40
C LYS A 21 -4.28 -9.18 3.39
N PHE A 22 -4.76 -10.05 2.51
CA PHE A 22 -6.16 -10.45 2.52
C PHE A 22 -6.41 -11.57 3.51
N ASN A 23 -7.56 -11.53 4.18
CA ASN A 23 -8.01 -12.59 5.09
C ASN A 23 -7.02 -12.95 6.22
N GLY A 24 -6.12 -12.04 6.60
CA GLY A 24 -5.14 -12.27 7.66
C GLY A 24 -4.22 -11.08 7.90
N THR A 25 -3.34 -11.21 8.90
CA THR A 25 -2.38 -10.16 9.27
C THR A 25 -1.17 -10.17 8.34
N PRO A 26 -0.75 -9.02 7.77
CA PRO A 26 0.48 -8.95 6.99
C PRO A 26 1.72 -9.18 7.85
N HIS A 27 2.74 -9.85 7.30
CA HIS A 27 4.01 -10.07 7.97
C HIS A 27 5.16 -9.44 7.20
N LEU A 28 6.02 -8.73 7.93
CA LEU A 28 7.34 -8.34 7.44
C LEU A 28 8.25 -9.56 7.39
N ASN A 29 9.20 -9.55 6.47
CA ASN A 29 10.15 -10.63 6.29
C ASN A 29 11.49 -10.06 5.80
N SER A 30 12.58 -10.75 6.13
CA SER A 30 13.93 -10.36 5.72
C SER A 30 14.19 -10.54 4.22
N SER A 31 13.32 -11.25 3.50
CA SER A 31 13.37 -11.40 2.04
C SER A 31 12.18 -10.71 1.38
N LYS A 32 12.45 -9.85 0.39
CA LYS A 32 11.42 -9.12 -0.38
C LYS A 32 10.33 -10.02 -0.98
N ILE A 33 10.69 -11.26 -1.33
CA ILE A 33 9.79 -12.24 -1.96
C ILE A 33 8.75 -12.78 -0.97
N ASN A 34 9.09 -12.78 0.32
CA ASN A 34 8.25 -13.36 1.38
C ASN A 34 7.40 -12.31 2.10
N ILE A 35 7.49 -11.02 1.72
CA ILE A 35 6.70 -9.96 2.31
C ILE A 35 5.31 -9.98 1.69
N ASP A 36 4.29 -10.06 2.53
CA ASP A 36 2.89 -9.94 2.09
C ASP A 36 2.68 -8.57 1.42
N GLY A 37 1.84 -8.49 0.38
CA GLY A 37 1.65 -7.33 -0.50
C GLY A 37 2.11 -5.98 0.06
N TRP A 38 3.18 -5.41 -0.49
CA TRP A 38 3.81 -4.22 0.08
C TRP A 38 4.16 -3.18 -0.99
N SER A 39 4.41 -1.96 -0.53
CA SER A 39 4.89 -0.85 -1.35
C SER A 39 5.67 0.15 -0.50
N LEU A 40 6.55 0.90 -1.15
CA LEU A 40 7.29 2.00 -0.54
C LEU A 40 6.85 3.31 -1.17
N PHE A 41 6.56 4.26 -0.28
CA PHE A 41 6.31 5.65 -0.62
C PHE A 41 7.52 6.46 -0.16
N CYS A 42 8.21 7.08 -1.11
CA CYS A 42 9.27 8.04 -0.82
C CYS A 42 8.88 9.43 -1.30
N PRO A 43 9.45 10.51 -0.75
CA PRO A 43 9.17 11.89 -1.17
C PRO A 43 9.18 12.13 -2.69
N LEU A 44 10.03 11.42 -3.43
CA LEU A 44 10.05 11.50 -4.91
C LEU A 44 8.79 10.94 -5.60
N ASN A 45 8.06 10.01 -4.96
CA ASN A 45 6.83 9.43 -5.49
C ASN A 45 5.59 10.25 -5.11
N LEU A 46 5.77 11.37 -4.39
CA LEU A 46 4.67 12.21 -3.94
C LEU A 46 4.06 12.93 -5.15
N THR A 47 2.73 12.82 -5.31
CA THR A 47 2.03 13.57 -6.36
C THR A 47 2.17 15.09 -6.14
N LYS A 48 1.87 15.89 -7.16
CA LYS A 48 1.88 17.36 -7.06
C LYS A 48 1.00 17.89 -5.92
N ASP A 49 -0.08 17.18 -5.61
CA ASP A 49 -1.02 17.51 -4.54
C ASP A 49 -0.53 17.08 -3.15
N GLY A 50 0.65 16.46 -3.07
CA GLY A 50 1.24 16.00 -1.82
C GLY A 50 0.67 14.67 -1.32
N ILE A 51 0.20 13.81 -2.22
CA ILE A 51 -0.52 12.57 -1.88
C ILE A 51 0.22 11.36 -2.46
N TYR A 52 0.42 10.33 -1.65
CA TYR A 52 0.76 8.98 -2.10
C TYR A 52 -0.50 8.21 -2.43
N LYS A 53 -0.48 7.49 -3.55
CA LYS A 53 -1.61 6.70 -4.01
C LYS A 53 -1.23 5.24 -4.13
N TYR A 54 -2.07 4.37 -3.60
CA TYR A 54 -1.98 2.93 -3.79
C TYR A 54 -3.30 2.37 -4.27
N PHE A 55 -3.23 1.46 -5.24
CA PHE A 55 -4.40 0.87 -5.87
C PHE A 55 -4.33 -0.64 -5.82
N ILE A 56 -5.44 -1.25 -5.40
CA ILE A 56 -5.64 -2.69 -5.44
C ILE A 56 -6.82 -2.96 -6.37
N ASP A 57 -6.52 -3.62 -7.49
CA ASP A 57 -7.49 -3.96 -8.53
C ASP A 57 -8.48 -5.06 -8.07
N ASN A 58 -9.52 -5.26 -8.88
CA ASN A 58 -10.54 -6.27 -8.63
C ASN A 58 -10.03 -7.71 -8.70
N ARG A 59 -9.00 -7.99 -9.49
CA ARG A 59 -8.44 -9.34 -9.63
C ARG A 59 -7.83 -9.80 -8.31
N LYS A 60 -7.16 -8.88 -7.61
CA LYS A 60 -6.56 -9.14 -6.30
C LYS A 60 -7.58 -9.22 -5.17
N ILE A 61 -8.72 -8.55 -5.29
CA ILE A 61 -9.76 -8.49 -4.24
C ILE A 61 -10.78 -9.61 -4.39
N SER A 62 -10.99 -10.11 -5.62
CA SER A 62 -11.96 -11.16 -5.90
C SER A 62 -11.75 -12.34 -4.95
N HIS A 63 -12.84 -12.80 -4.33
CA HIS A 63 -12.87 -13.91 -3.36
C HIS A 63 -12.25 -13.63 -1.97
N HIS A 64 -11.84 -12.39 -1.67
CA HIS A 64 -11.41 -11.99 -0.34
C HIS A 64 -12.50 -11.21 0.41
N LYS A 65 -12.59 -11.42 1.73
CA LYS A 65 -13.65 -10.80 2.56
C LYS A 65 -13.22 -9.50 3.19
N PHE A 66 -11.95 -9.40 3.57
CA PHE A 66 -11.37 -8.23 4.20
C PHE A 66 -9.89 -8.11 3.86
N ILE A 67 -9.39 -6.89 4.00
CA ILE A 67 -7.98 -6.53 3.88
C ILE A 67 -7.52 -5.97 5.22
N VAL A 68 -6.37 -6.45 5.69
CA VAL A 68 -5.65 -5.84 6.80
C VAL A 68 -4.45 -5.14 6.21
N PHE A 69 -4.25 -3.87 6.56
CA PHE A 69 -3.08 -3.10 6.13
C PHE A 69 -2.36 -2.50 7.32
N GLY A 70 -1.08 -2.22 7.13
CA GLY A 70 -0.21 -1.51 8.04
C GLY A 70 0.49 -0.37 7.32
N LEU A 71 0.75 0.70 8.05
CA LEU A 71 1.53 1.84 7.60
C LEU A 71 2.65 2.08 8.63
N ARG A 72 3.87 2.28 8.16
CA ARG A 72 5.01 2.64 8.99
C ARG A 72 5.78 3.77 8.34
N GLU A 73 6.19 4.77 9.10
CA GLU A 73 7.12 5.79 8.62
C GLU A 73 8.50 5.17 8.34
N LEU A 74 9.18 5.65 7.30
CA LEU A 74 10.55 5.26 6.97
C LEU A 74 11.53 6.19 7.66
N ASN A 75 12.66 5.65 8.12
CA ASN A 75 13.76 6.46 8.60
C ASN A 75 14.59 7.03 7.42
N SER A 76 15.47 7.99 7.71
CA SER A 76 16.30 8.64 6.69
C SER A 76 17.18 7.66 5.91
N THR A 77 17.73 6.65 6.58
CA THR A 77 18.59 5.63 5.95
C THR A 77 17.80 4.77 4.98
N GLU A 78 16.57 4.38 5.31
CA GLU A 78 15.69 3.59 4.43
C GLU A 78 15.24 4.40 3.21
N ILE A 79 15.00 5.70 3.39
CA ILE A 79 14.71 6.64 2.29
C ILE A 79 15.93 6.76 1.36
N ASP A 80 17.13 6.94 1.94
CA ASP A 80 18.37 7.02 1.17
C ASP A 80 18.68 5.72 0.43
N ASP A 81 18.49 4.56 1.07
CA ASP A 81 18.65 3.23 0.47
C ASP A 81 17.68 3.00 -0.70
N PHE A 82 16.44 3.49 -0.57
CA PHE A 82 15.47 3.49 -1.66
C PHE A 82 15.96 4.33 -2.84
N TYR A 83 16.51 5.52 -2.59
CA TYR A 83 17.04 6.40 -3.65
C TYR A 83 18.28 5.83 -4.33
N GLN A 84 19.14 5.12 -3.59
CA GLN A 84 20.33 4.48 -4.16
C GLN A 84 20.01 3.19 -4.94
N ASN A 85 18.73 2.84 -5.11
CA ASN A 85 18.28 1.80 -6.02
C ASN A 85 18.99 0.47 -5.79
N THR A 86 19.00 -0.03 -4.55
CA THR A 86 19.41 -1.41 -4.24
C THR A 86 18.34 -2.41 -4.71
N LEU A 87 18.10 -2.41 -6.03
CA LEU A 87 17.42 -3.45 -6.80
C LEU A 87 18.19 -4.79 -6.78
N ILE A 88 19.43 -4.79 -6.26
CA ILE A 88 20.35 -5.94 -6.27
C ILE A 88 20.26 -6.76 -4.98
N SER A 89 19.76 -6.17 -3.88
CA SER A 89 19.60 -6.89 -2.62
C SER A 89 18.27 -7.64 -2.56
N SER A 90 18.33 -8.93 -2.18
CA SER A 90 17.15 -9.76 -1.86
C SER A 90 16.47 -9.33 -0.56
N SER A 91 17.16 -8.57 0.30
CA SER A 91 16.58 -8.00 1.51
C SER A 91 15.82 -6.70 1.21
N PRO A 92 14.67 -6.45 1.86
CA PRO A 92 14.01 -5.15 1.81
C PRO A 92 14.93 -4.09 2.43
N PRO A 93 14.90 -2.85 1.93
CA PRO A 93 15.64 -1.73 2.52
C PRO A 93 14.89 -1.23 3.77
N ILE A 94 14.44 -2.15 4.64
CA ILE A 94 13.54 -1.85 5.75
C ILE A 94 13.94 -2.71 6.94
N ILE A 95 14.08 -2.06 8.09
CA ILE A 95 14.35 -2.71 9.37
C ILE A 95 13.00 -3.12 9.98
N ASP A 96 12.85 -4.39 10.34
CA ASP A 96 11.64 -4.93 11.00
C ASP A 96 11.61 -4.54 12.49
N GLU A 97 11.49 -3.23 12.71
CA GLU A 97 11.43 -2.61 14.03
C GLU A 97 10.32 -1.57 14.08
N PRO A 98 9.65 -1.44 15.25
CA PRO A 98 8.63 -0.42 15.45
C PRO A 98 9.27 0.98 15.39
N LEU A 99 8.61 1.88 14.67
CA LEU A 99 9.00 3.28 14.57
C LEU A 99 7.83 4.16 15.02
N ASN A 100 8.13 5.18 15.82
CA ASN A 100 7.15 6.22 16.15
C ASN A 100 7.06 7.20 14.98
N PHE A 101 5.84 7.52 14.58
CA PHE A 101 5.60 8.59 13.61
C PHE A 101 6.14 9.91 14.16
N THR A 102 6.91 10.62 13.33
CA THR A 102 7.46 11.93 13.70
C THR A 102 6.51 13.07 13.33
N SER A 103 5.58 12.81 12.40
CA SER A 103 4.56 13.75 11.95
C SER A 103 3.23 13.06 11.70
N ASP A 104 2.15 13.82 11.81
CA ASP A 104 0.81 13.34 11.47
C ASP A 104 0.68 13.09 9.95
N TYR A 105 -0.34 12.32 9.59
CA TYR A 105 -0.73 12.08 8.22
C TYR A 105 -2.25 12.02 8.10
N ARG A 106 -2.76 12.25 6.88
CA ARG A 106 -4.16 12.00 6.54
C ARG A 106 -4.25 10.74 5.71
N LEU A 107 -5.19 9.88 6.07
CA LEU A 107 -5.47 8.63 5.36
C LEU A 107 -6.90 8.67 4.85
N LEU A 108 -7.04 8.49 3.54
CA LEU A 108 -8.33 8.33 2.88
C LEU A 108 -8.36 6.96 2.20
N ILE A 109 -9.39 6.19 2.48
CA ILE A 109 -9.61 4.86 1.91
C ILE A 109 -11.00 4.88 1.26
N TYR A 110 -11.08 4.46 0.01
CA TYR A 110 -12.35 4.34 -0.69
C TYR A 110 -12.37 3.12 -1.60
N THR A 111 -13.55 2.54 -1.74
CA THR A 111 -13.82 1.45 -2.65
C THR A 111 -14.52 1.98 -3.89
N SER A 112 -14.15 1.46 -5.05
CA SER A 112 -14.82 1.75 -6.32
C SER A 112 -15.33 0.45 -6.94
N GLY A 113 -16.52 0.47 -7.55
CA GLY A 113 -17.07 -0.73 -8.16
C GLY A 113 -18.31 -0.45 -8.99
N CYS A 114 -18.48 -1.23 -10.05
CA CYS A 114 -19.68 -1.31 -10.85
C CYS A 114 -20.49 -2.51 -10.36
N TYR A 115 -21.71 -2.27 -9.91
CA TYR A 115 -22.61 -3.32 -9.41
C TYR A 115 -23.75 -3.51 -10.40
N TYR A 116 -23.97 -4.74 -10.83
CA TYR A 116 -25.00 -5.08 -11.81
C TYR A 116 -25.54 -6.48 -11.56
N LEU A 117 -26.69 -6.80 -12.17
CA LEU A 117 -27.23 -8.15 -12.20
C LEU A 117 -26.77 -8.83 -13.49
N ASP A 118 -26.25 -10.05 -13.38
CA ASP A 118 -25.95 -10.87 -14.55
C ASP A 118 -27.22 -11.47 -15.19
N GLU A 119 -27.02 -12.21 -16.27
CA GLU A 119 -28.09 -12.90 -17.02
C GLU A 119 -28.87 -13.92 -16.16
N TYR A 120 -28.35 -14.30 -14.99
CA TYR A 120 -28.95 -15.23 -14.05
C TYR A 120 -29.53 -14.54 -12.80
N ASN A 121 -29.65 -13.20 -12.81
CA ASN A 121 -30.08 -12.38 -11.67
C ASN A 121 -29.18 -12.48 -10.43
N ASN A 122 -27.89 -12.83 -10.59
CA ASN A 122 -26.94 -12.74 -9.50
C ASN A 122 -26.28 -11.36 -9.46
N TRP A 123 -26.08 -10.84 -8.26
CA TRP A 123 -25.30 -9.63 -8.06
C TRP A 123 -23.84 -9.87 -8.43
N GLN A 124 -23.34 -9.09 -9.39
CA GLN A 124 -21.95 -9.03 -9.77
C GLN A 124 -21.34 -7.70 -9.34
N SER A 125 -20.02 -7.71 -9.15
CA SER A 125 -19.26 -6.49 -8.92
C SER A 125 -17.97 -6.49 -9.73
N ASP A 126 -17.87 -5.58 -10.69
CA ASP A 126 -16.61 -5.29 -11.37
C ASP A 126 -15.91 -4.13 -10.68
N GLY A 127 -14.58 -4.13 -10.67
CA GLY A 127 -13.81 -2.94 -10.24
C GLY A 127 -13.31 -2.18 -11.46
N LEU A 128 -12.64 -1.06 -11.22
CA LEU A 128 -11.88 -0.41 -12.28
C LEU A 128 -10.65 -1.28 -12.62
N TRP A 129 -10.40 -1.45 -13.92
CA TRP A 129 -9.19 -2.08 -14.44
C TRP A 129 -8.29 -0.90 -14.84
N VAL A 130 -7.31 -0.55 -14.00
CA VAL A 130 -6.37 0.54 -14.28
C VAL A 130 -4.96 -0.02 -14.33
#